data_AF-A0A838SGG4-F1
#
_entry.id   AF-A0A838SGG4-F1
#
_cell.length_a   1.000
_cell.length_b   1.000
_cell.length_c   1.000
_cell.angle_alpha   90.00
_cell.angle_beta   90.00
_cell.angle_gamma   90.00
#
_symmetry.space_group_name_H-M   'P 1'
#
loop_
_entity.id
_entity.type
_entity.pdbx_description
1 polymer ?
#
loop_
_entity_poly.entity_id
_entity_poly.type
_entity_poly.pdbx_seq_one_letter_code
_entity_poly.pdbx_strand_id
1 'polypeptide(L)'
;MNTSHEERQLCWRPVLLVLLGWLTLGGCLPKSIPLASLPMEQPMATDLNLTGIDQYQAGQWMEAFGSFDAALQVDPDFVEAHFNAGLALHQMD
;
A
#
# COMPACT_ATOMS: atom_id res chain seq x y z
N MET A 1 43.27 38.02 24.49
CA MET A 1 42.75 36.65 24.29
C MET A 1 41.34 36.75 23.75
N ASN A 2 41.15 36.66 22.44
CA ASN A 2 39.85 36.82 21.77
C ASN A 2 39.55 35.53 20.99
N THR A 3 38.95 34.55 21.64
CA THR A 3 38.64 33.22 21.07
C THR A 3 37.17 32.85 21.29
N SER A 4 36.25 33.83 21.34
CA SER A 4 34.82 33.57 21.57
C SER A 4 33.91 33.88 20.38
N HIS A 5 34.44 34.46 19.30
CA HIS A 5 33.66 34.82 18.10
C HIS A 5 33.73 33.80 16.96
N GLU A 6 34.72 32.90 16.94
CA GLU A 6 34.92 31.95 15.83
C GLU A 6 34.04 30.69 15.91
N GLU A 7 33.61 30.29 17.12
CA GLU A 7 32.86 29.03 17.33
C GLU A 7 31.41 29.11 16.81
N ARG A 8 30.79 30.30 16.79
CA ARG A 8 29.40 30.45 16.32
C ARG A 8 29.26 30.33 14.81
N GLN A 9 30.33 30.53 14.05
CA GLN A 9 30.29 30.45 12.59
C GLN A 9 30.45 29.02 12.06
N LEU A 10 31.03 28.10 12.84
CA LEU A 10 31.28 26.73 12.39
C LEU A 10 30.01 25.86 12.37
N CYS A 11 29.06 26.13 13.27
CA CYS A 11 27.83 25.32 13.43
C CYS A 11 26.88 25.42 12.21
N TRP A 12 26.87 26.55 11.49
CA TRP A 12 26.02 26.75 10.31
C TRP A 12 26.68 26.34 8.98
N ARG A 13 28.01 26.18 8.94
CA ARG A 13 28.73 25.79 7.72
C ARG A 13 28.26 24.46 7.12
N PRO A 14 28.07 23.36 7.88
CA PRO A 14 27.58 22.11 7.30
C PRO A 14 26.10 22.20 6.89
N VAL A 15 25.27 22.93 7.63
CA VAL A 15 23.84 23.12 7.33
C VAL A 15 23.66 23.90 6.01
N LEU A 16 24.43 24.97 5.81
CA LEU A 16 24.44 25.75 4.57
C LEU A 16 24.94 24.93 3.37
N LEU A 17 25.94 24.07 3.55
CA LEU A 17 26.45 23.20 2.48
C LEU A 17 25.43 22.14 2.07
N VAL A 18 24.65 21.59 3.00
CA VAL A 18 23.57 20.64 2.69
C VAL A 18 22.40 21.33 1.98
N LEU A 19 22.01 22.53 2.42
CA LEU A 19 20.95 23.32 1.79
C LEU A 19 21.33 23.78 0.36
N LEU A 20 22.58 24.21 0.17
CA LEU A 20 23.10 24.55 -1.16
C LEU A 20 23.27 23.29 -2.03
N GLY A 21 23.62 22.15 -1.44
CA GLY A 21 23.69 20.86 -2.12
C GLY A 21 22.32 20.39 -2.64
N TRP A 22 21.23 20.59 -1.88
CA TRP A 22 19.88 20.34 -2.37
C TRP A 22 19.45 21.30 -3.50
N LEU A 23 20.02 22.51 -3.53
CA LEU A 23 19.78 23.48 -4.60
C LEU A 23 20.52 23.13 -5.90
N THR A 24 21.69 22.49 -5.82
CA THR A 24 22.48 22.10 -7.01
C THR A 24 22.21 20.68 -7.51
N LEU A 25 21.67 19.78 -6.66
CA LEU A 25 21.17 18.46 -7.05
C LEU A 25 19.66 18.45 -7.37
N GLY A 26 19.05 19.63 -7.55
CA GLY A 26 17.71 19.75 -8.07
C GLY A 26 17.69 19.55 -9.58
N GLY A 27 17.28 18.37 -10.07
CA GLY A 27 16.78 18.28 -11.44
C GLY A 27 16.99 16.98 -12.22
N CYS A 28 16.85 15.82 -11.59
CA CYS A 28 16.24 14.71 -12.32
C CYS A 28 14.91 14.44 -11.65
N LEU A 29 13.87 15.19 -12.04
CA LEU A 29 12.50 14.76 -11.79
C LEU A 29 12.40 13.34 -12.39
N PRO A 30 11.94 12.32 -11.64
CA PRO A 30 11.61 11.05 -12.27
C PRO A 30 10.67 11.39 -13.42
N LYS A 31 11.06 11.00 -14.63
CA LYS A 31 10.33 11.22 -15.88
C LYS A 31 8.85 10.96 -15.57
N SER A 32 8.03 12.00 -15.58
CA SER A 32 6.63 11.92 -15.18
C SER A 32 6.01 10.74 -15.90
N ILE A 33 5.59 9.72 -15.17
CA ILE A 33 4.87 8.60 -15.74
C ILE A 33 3.63 9.23 -16.39
N PRO A 34 3.45 9.10 -17.72
CA PRO A 34 2.24 9.63 -18.34
C PRO A 34 1.04 8.99 -17.65
N LEU A 35 0.07 9.82 -17.26
CA LEU A 35 -1.16 9.41 -16.56
C LEU A 35 -1.94 8.29 -17.30
N ALA A 36 -1.56 8.00 -18.56
CA ALA A 36 -2.21 7.08 -19.48
C ALA A 36 -1.74 5.61 -19.41
N SER A 37 -0.82 5.22 -18.52
CA SER A 37 -0.41 3.81 -18.42
C SER A 37 -0.41 3.34 -16.98
N LEU A 38 -1.54 2.78 -16.54
CA LEU A 38 -1.69 1.54 -15.77
C LEU A 38 -3.20 1.35 -15.49
N PRO A 39 -3.91 0.43 -16.19
CA PRO A 39 -5.15 -0.11 -15.65
C PRO A 39 -4.75 -0.97 -14.45
N MET A 40 -4.57 -0.35 -13.29
CA MET A 40 -4.68 -1.05 -12.02
C MET A 40 -6.17 -1.31 -11.83
N GLU A 41 -6.71 -2.30 -12.55
CA GLU A 41 -8.00 -2.88 -12.22
C GLU A 41 -7.81 -3.52 -10.84
N GLN A 42 -8.09 -2.75 -9.79
CA GLN A 42 -8.21 -3.32 -8.45
C GLN A 42 -9.32 -4.37 -8.53
N PRO A 43 -9.10 -5.60 -8.01
CA PRO A 43 -10.12 -6.63 -8.07
C PRO A 43 -11.36 -6.12 -7.35
N MET A 44 -12.51 -6.16 -8.03
CA MET A 44 -13.76 -5.79 -7.39
C MET A 44 -14.08 -6.81 -6.30
N ALA A 45 -14.84 -6.40 -5.29
CA ALA A 45 -15.31 -7.32 -4.24
C ALA A 45 -15.98 -8.57 -4.87
N THR A 46 -16.71 -8.40 -5.96
CA THR A 46 -17.31 -9.49 -6.76
C THR A 46 -16.29 -10.51 -7.27
N ASP A 47 -15.15 -10.08 -7.79
CA ASP A 47 -14.13 -10.98 -8.34
C ASP A 47 -13.47 -11.82 -7.24
N LEU A 48 -13.23 -11.20 -6.09
CA LEU A 48 -12.72 -11.87 -4.89
C LEU A 48 -13.72 -12.89 -4.35
N ASN A 49 -15.02 -12.55 -4.34
CA ASN A 49 -16.07 -13.49 -3.96
C ASN A 49 -16.21 -14.66 -4.94
N LEU A 50 -16.10 -14.43 -6.25
CA LEU A 50 -16.10 -15.53 -7.23
C LEU A 50 -14.90 -16.46 -7.03
N THR A 51 -13.72 -15.90 -6.80
CA THR A 51 -12.51 -16.68 -6.48
C THR A 51 -12.69 -17.53 -5.23
N GLY A 52 -13.29 -16.96 -4.17
CA GLY A 52 -13.60 -17.70 -2.95
C GLY A 52 -14.62 -18.83 -3.17
N ILE A 53 -15.62 -18.64 -4.04
CA ILE A 53 -16.58 -19.69 -4.40
C ILE A 53 -15.85 -20.86 -5.09
N ASP A 54 -14.94 -20.58 -6.02
CA ASP A 54 -14.16 -21.62 -6.71
C ASP A 54 -13.29 -22.42 -5.73
N GLN A 55 -12.62 -21.75 -4.81
CA GLN A 55 -11.82 -22.38 -3.76
C GLN A 55 -12.69 -23.22 -2.81
N TYR A 56 -13.86 -22.70 -2.43
CA TYR A 56 -14.82 -23.45 -1.62
C TYR A 56 -15.24 -24.73 -2.34
N GLN A 57 -15.60 -24.65 -3.62
CA GLN A 57 -15.95 -25.86 -4.39
C GLN A 57 -14.79 -26.86 -4.50
N ALA A 58 -13.54 -26.38 -4.52
CA ALA A 58 -12.34 -27.22 -4.50
C ALA A 58 -12.01 -27.81 -3.11
N GLY A 59 -12.77 -27.49 -2.06
CA GLY A 59 -12.52 -27.94 -0.70
C GLY A 59 -11.41 -27.18 0.04
N GLN A 60 -10.97 -26.05 -0.52
CA GLN A 60 -9.92 -25.19 0.01
C GLN A 60 -10.54 -24.15 0.95
N TRP A 61 -11.07 -24.63 2.08
CA TRP A 61 -11.93 -23.82 2.95
C TRP A 61 -11.21 -22.59 3.50
N MET A 62 -9.95 -22.74 3.91
CA MET A 62 -9.14 -21.66 4.49
C MET A 62 -8.85 -20.56 3.47
N GLU A 63 -8.46 -20.94 2.26
CA GLU A 63 -8.24 -20.04 1.14
C GLU A 63 -9.55 -19.33 0.75
N ALA A 64 -10.65 -20.08 0.66
CA ALA A 64 -11.97 -19.55 0.34
C ALA A 64 -12.37 -18.43 1.32
N PHE A 65 -12.21 -18.68 2.62
CA PHE A 65 -12.46 -17.66 3.64
C PHE A 65 -11.56 -16.43 3.45
N GLY A 66 -10.27 -16.63 3.15
CA GLY A 66 -9.36 -15.52 2.86
C GLY A 66 -9.81 -14.67 1.67
N SER A 67 -10.33 -15.30 0.60
CA SER A 67 -10.90 -14.60 -0.54
C SER A 67 -12.21 -13.86 -0.21
N PHE A 68 -13.08 -14.44 0.61
CA PHE A 68 -14.29 -13.75 1.07
C PHE A 68 -13.96 -12.57 2.01
N ASP A 69 -13.01 -12.72 2.92
CA ASP A 69 -12.54 -11.64 3.79
C ASP A 69 -11.93 -10.49 2.97
N ALA A 70 -11.13 -10.81 1.95
CA ALA A 70 -10.61 -9.81 1.03
C ALA A 70 -11.74 -9.07 0.29
N ALA A 71 -12.81 -9.77 -0.12
CA ALA A 71 -13.98 -9.13 -0.73
C ALA A 71 -14.64 -8.14 0.23
N LEU A 72 -14.74 -8.50 1.52
CA LEU A 72 -15.28 -7.63 2.58
C LEU A 72 -14.38 -6.45 2.94
N GLN A 73 -13.07 -6.56 2.73
CA GLN A 73 -12.16 -5.42 2.85
C GLN A 73 -12.34 -4.39 1.72
N VAL A 74 -12.78 -4.84 0.54
CA VAL A 74 -13.11 -3.96 -0.60
C VAL A 74 -14.51 -3.37 -0.46
N ASP A 75 -15.49 -4.18 -0.11
CA ASP A 75 -16.87 -3.77 0.15
C ASP A 75 -17.39 -4.42 1.45
N PRO A 76 -17.36 -3.70 2.58
CA PRO A 76 -17.81 -4.22 3.87
C PRO A 76 -19.28 -4.62 3.93
N ASP A 77 -20.11 -4.08 3.04
CA ASP A 77 -21.56 -4.33 2.99
C ASP A 77 -21.92 -5.45 1.99
N PHE A 78 -20.92 -6.13 1.41
CA PHE A 78 -21.15 -7.18 0.42
C PHE A 78 -21.75 -8.44 1.06
N VAL A 79 -23.08 -8.51 1.05
CA VAL A 79 -23.89 -9.53 1.74
C VAL A 79 -23.51 -10.95 1.35
N GLU A 80 -23.27 -11.19 0.06
CA GLU A 80 -22.88 -12.50 -0.46
C GLU A 80 -21.54 -12.98 0.13
N ALA A 81 -20.56 -12.08 0.28
CA ALA A 81 -19.26 -12.43 0.85
C ALA A 81 -19.36 -12.76 2.35
N HIS A 82 -20.21 -12.07 3.12
CA HIS A 82 -20.50 -12.44 4.52
C HIS A 82 -21.10 -13.84 4.63
N PHE A 83 -22.10 -14.14 3.80
CA PHE A 83 -22.75 -15.45 3.80
C PHE A 83 -21.76 -16.56 3.45
N ASN A 84 -20.98 -16.36 2.39
CA ASN A 84 -20.02 -17.34 1.92
C ASN A 84 -18.84 -17.54 2.91
N ALA A 85 -18.39 -16.48 3.58
CA ALA A 85 -17.40 -16.59 4.66
C ALA A 85 -17.91 -17.46 5.81
N GLY A 86 -19.19 -17.30 6.19
CA GLY A 86 -19.82 -18.14 7.20
C GLY A 86 -19.89 -19.61 6.80
N LEU A 87 -20.21 -19.90 5.52
CA LEU A 87 -20.16 -21.27 5.00
C LEU A 87 -18.75 -21.85 5.02
N ALA A 88 -17.75 -21.07 4.61
CA ALA A 88 -16.35 -21.52 4.62
C ALA A 88 -15.87 -21.84 6.04
N LEU A 89 -16.16 -20.98 7.02
CA LEU A 89 -15.85 -21.24 8.44
C LEU A 89 -16.52 -22.51 8.95
N HIS A 90 -17.79 -22.73 8.60
CA HIS A 90 -18.50 -23.93 9.02
C HIS A 90 -17.88 -25.25 8.49
N GLN A 91 -17.23 -25.22 7.32
CA GLN A 91 -16.52 -26.40 6.79
C GLN A 91 -15.16 -26.64 7.46
N MET A 92 -14.60 -25.64 8.15
CA MET A 92 -13.32 -25.76 8.86
C MET A 92 -13.46 -26.32 10.28
N ASP A 93 -14.68 -26.29 10.83
CA ASP A 93 -15.02 -26.88 12.14
C ASP A 93 -15.09 -28.42 12.07
#